data_AF-A0A7X7R236-F1
#
_entry.id   AF-A0A7X7R236-F1
#
_cell.length_a   1.000
_cell.length_b   1.000
_cell.length_c   1.000
_cell.angle_alpha   90.00
_cell.angle_beta   90.00
_cell.angle_gamma   90.00
#
_symmetry.space_group_name_H-M   'P 1'
#
loop_
_entity.id
_entity.type
_entity.pdbx_description
1 polymer ?
#
loop_
_entity_poly.entity_id
_entity_poly.type
_entity_poly.pdbx_seq_one_letter_code
_entity_poly.pdbx_strand_id
1 'polypeptide(L)'
;MEIQEFIINWINEIASKFEGISMKYAIEKFTNFHIIEISPDSIESSEEFSKEALDFEFDFFDKFPNEDLLICEESIENDMSNIIYSKKNLKSHNHEHLVSIVLKPINYLDDIYSFNPNDDIWDIIEEIPNHQNNNHSNLASAA
;
A
#
# COMPACT_ATOMS: atom_id res chain seq x y z
N MET A 1 3.11 -13.94 26.61
CA MET A 1 3.12 -13.35 25.27
C MET A 1 4.14 -12.24 25.32
N GLU A 2 5.16 -12.35 24.48
CA GLU A 2 6.21 -11.35 24.39
C GLU A 2 5.72 -10.10 23.66
N ILE A 3 6.33 -8.94 23.91
CA ILE A 3 5.93 -7.65 23.31
C ILE A 3 5.96 -7.73 21.77
N GLN A 4 7.01 -8.35 21.22
CA GLN A 4 7.17 -8.54 19.78
C GLN A 4 6.03 -9.39 19.19
N GLU A 5 5.64 -10.47 19.87
CA GLU A 5 4.52 -11.30 19.43
C GLU A 5 3.20 -10.53 19.45
N PHE A 6 2.98 -9.71 20.48
CA PHE A 6 1.79 -8.88 20.60
C PHE A 6 1.68 -7.87 19.45
N ILE A 7 2.75 -7.13 19.17
CA ILE A 7 2.82 -6.17 18.07
C ILE A 7 2.65 -6.88 16.71
N ILE A 8 3.35 -8.00 16.49
CA ILE A 8 3.27 -8.74 15.23
C ILE A 8 1.85 -9.28 14.99
N ASN A 9 1.16 -9.72 16.04
CA ASN A 9 -0.23 -10.17 15.92
C ASN A 9 -1.15 -9.02 15.50
N TRP A 10 -1.03 -7.85 16.13
CA TRP A 10 -1.81 -6.67 15.75
C TRP A 10 -1.52 -6.24 14.30
N ILE A 11 -0.25 -6.15 13.90
CA ILE A 11 0.12 -5.86 12.50
C ILE A 11 -0.51 -6.86 11.54
N ASN A 12 -0.56 -8.15 11.92
CA ASN A 12 -1.17 -9.18 11.10
C ASN A 12 -2.67 -8.97 10.90
N GLU A 13 -3.37 -8.60 11.98
CA GLU A 13 -4.81 -8.31 11.98
C GLU A 13 -5.12 -7.07 11.15
N ILE A 14 -4.43 -5.95 11.41
CA ILE A 14 -4.60 -4.69 10.68
C ILE A 14 -4.34 -4.88 9.19
N ALA A 15 -3.23 -5.51 8.82
CA ALA A 15 -2.94 -5.78 7.42
C ALA A 15 -4.02 -6.66 6.77
N SER A 16 -4.73 -7.52 7.51
CA SER A 16 -5.84 -8.30 6.95
C SER A 16 -7.13 -7.50 6.77
N LYS A 17 -7.33 -6.46 7.60
CA LYS A 17 -8.52 -5.59 7.58
C LYS A 17 -8.42 -4.49 6.51
N PHE A 18 -7.25 -3.88 6.34
CA PHE A 18 -7.04 -2.74 5.45
C PHE A 18 -6.31 -3.15 4.18
N GLU A 19 -6.94 -2.92 3.02
CA GLU A 19 -6.35 -3.21 1.72
C GLU A 19 -5.39 -2.09 1.29
N GLY A 20 -4.24 -2.47 0.72
CA GLY A 20 -3.24 -1.52 0.25
C GLY A 20 -2.28 -1.00 1.31
N ILE A 21 -2.39 -1.48 2.56
CA ILE A 21 -1.52 -1.06 3.66
C ILE A 21 -0.19 -1.84 3.68
N SER A 22 0.86 -1.17 4.10
CA SER A 22 2.17 -1.71 4.43
C SER A 22 2.54 -1.25 5.83
N MET A 23 3.05 -2.16 6.64
CA MET A 23 3.46 -1.86 8.01
C MET A 23 4.84 -2.48 8.25
N LYS A 24 5.70 -1.73 8.95
CA LYS A 24 7.04 -2.17 9.36
C LYS A 24 7.16 -1.96 10.86
N TYR A 25 7.85 -2.88 11.53
CA TYR A 25 8.10 -2.82 12.96
C TYR A 25 9.59 -3.00 13.24
N ALA A 26 10.14 -2.10 14.05
CA ALA A 26 11.50 -2.15 14.55
C ALA A 26 11.56 -1.72 16.02
N ILE A 27 12.72 -1.94 16.65
CA ILE A 27 13.06 -1.31 17.93
C ILE A 27 14.18 -0.33 17.65
N GLU A 28 13.94 0.94 17.95
CA GLU A 28 14.89 2.01 17.70
C GLU A 28 16.08 1.91 18.65
N LYS A 29 17.31 1.93 18.14
CA LYS A 29 18.50 1.68 18.97
C LYS A 29 18.78 2.75 20.02
N PHE A 30 18.40 4.00 19.75
CA PHE A 30 18.75 5.13 20.61
C PHE A 30 17.75 5.33 21.75
N THR A 31 16.45 5.25 21.45
CA THR A 31 15.38 5.43 22.43
C THR A 31 14.87 4.12 23.01
N ASN A 32 15.15 2.98 22.37
CA ASN A 32 14.51 1.68 22.60
C ASN A 32 13.00 1.66 22.33
N PHE A 33 12.47 2.65 21.61
CA PHE A 33 11.05 2.67 21.26
C PHE A 33 10.72 1.52 20.32
N HIS A 34 9.57 0.91 20.56
CA HIS A 34 8.90 0.08 19.58
C HIS A 34 8.30 1.01 18.51
N ILE A 35 8.85 1.00 17.29
CA ILE A 35 8.37 1.84 16.20
C ILE A 35 7.60 0.99 15.20
N ILE A 36 6.35 1.37 14.91
CA ILE A 36 5.54 0.81 13.84
C ILE A 36 5.30 1.90 12.79
N GLU A 37 5.96 1.78 11.65
CA GLU A 37 5.70 2.65 10.50
C GLU A 37 4.62 2.07 9.60
N ILE A 38 3.75 2.94 9.10
CA ILE A 38 2.60 2.60 8.27
C ILE A 38 2.65 3.38 6.97
N SER A 39 2.25 2.72 5.88
CA SER A 39 2.11 3.31 4.55
C SER A 39 0.88 2.72 3.83
N PRO A 40 0.17 3.47 2.99
CA PRO A 40 0.37 4.89 2.70
C PRO A 40 -0.18 5.80 3.81
N ASP A 41 0.47 6.94 4.03
CA ASP A 41 0.11 8.04 4.95
C ASP A 41 -1.40 8.35 4.98
N SER A 42 -2.04 8.28 3.81
CA SER A 42 -3.50 8.45 3.67
C SER A 42 -4.36 7.53 4.55
N ILE A 43 -3.83 6.41 5.05
CA ILE A 43 -4.56 5.51 5.95
C ILE A 43 -4.82 6.14 7.32
N GLU A 44 -3.99 7.07 7.78
CA GLU A 44 -4.21 7.78 9.04
C GLU A 44 -5.45 8.67 9.00
N SER A 45 -5.89 9.06 7.80
CA SER A 45 -7.16 9.77 7.61
C SER A 45 -8.40 8.86 7.75
N SER A 46 -8.21 7.54 7.88
CA SER A 46 -9.29 6.59 8.12
C SER A 46 -9.66 6.56 9.60
N GLU A 47 -10.85 7.05 9.95
CA GLU A 47 -11.37 6.99 11.32
C GLU A 47 -11.36 5.57 11.90
N GLU A 48 -11.60 4.56 11.07
CA GLU A 48 -11.58 3.15 11.47
C GLU A 48 -10.16 2.71 11.84
N PHE A 49 -9.16 3.10 11.05
CA PHE A 49 -7.77 2.81 11.35
C PHE A 49 -7.31 3.53 12.63
N SER A 50 -7.59 4.83 12.74
CA SER A 50 -7.21 5.62 13.93
C SER A 50 -7.80 5.03 15.20
N LYS A 51 -9.04 4.54 15.16
CA LYS A 51 -9.67 3.86 16.29
C LYS A 51 -8.95 2.56 16.65
N GLU A 52 -8.65 1.71 15.66
CA GLU A 52 -7.94 0.45 15.87
C GLU A 52 -6.51 0.66 16.42
N ALA A 53 -5.83 1.72 15.98
CA ALA A 53 -4.51 2.11 16.51
C ALA A 53 -4.61 2.59 17.97
N LEU A 54 -5.57 3.46 18.28
CA LEU A 54 -5.78 3.96 19.65
C LEU A 54 -6.16 2.83 20.63
N ASP A 55 -7.08 1.95 20.23
CA ASP A 55 -7.49 0.80 21.05
C ASP A 55 -6.26 -0.10 21.34
N PHE A 56 -5.41 -0.32 20.33
CA PHE A 56 -4.16 -1.07 20.49
C PHE A 56 -3.13 -0.37 21.39
N GLU A 57 -2.95 0.94 21.28
CA GLU A 57 -2.06 1.70 22.17
C GLU A 57 -2.51 1.59 23.63
N PHE A 58 -3.81 1.70 23.91
CA PHE A 58 -4.33 1.50 25.26
C PHE A 58 -4.03 0.10 25.79
N ASP A 59 -4.30 -0.93 25.00
CA ASP A 59 -4.02 -2.32 25.37
C ASP A 59 -2.50 -2.57 25.55
N PHE A 60 -1.67 -1.91 24.74
CA PHE A 60 -0.22 -1.99 24.83
C PHE A 60 0.27 -1.40 26.16
N PHE A 61 -0.12 -0.18 26.50
CA PHE A 61 0.35 0.49 27.71
C PHE A 61 -0.25 -0.09 29.00
N ASP A 62 -1.45 -0.69 28.95
CA ASP A 62 -1.98 -1.48 30.07
C ASP A 62 -1.12 -2.72 30.34
N LYS A 63 -0.69 -3.41 29.28
CA LYS A 63 0.05 -4.66 29.37
C LYS A 63 1.56 -4.50 29.59
N PHE A 64 2.13 -3.44 29.02
CA PHE A 64 3.57 -3.17 28.99
C PHE A 64 3.85 -1.73 29.44
N PRO A 65 3.52 -1.37 30.70
CA PRO A 65 3.54 0.03 31.17
C PRO A 65 4.93 0.68 31.27
N ASN A 66 6.00 -0.09 31.07
CA ASN A 66 7.39 0.41 31.12
C ASN A 66 8.05 0.46 29.73
N GLU A 67 7.30 0.15 28.67
CA GLU A 67 7.79 0.14 27.30
C GLU A 67 7.21 1.33 26.55
N ASP A 68 7.97 1.82 25.57
CA ASP A 68 7.57 2.95 24.73
C ASP A 68 7.17 2.47 23.34
N LEU A 69 6.07 3.00 22.82
CA LEU A 69 5.50 2.67 21.51
C LEU A 69 5.29 3.94 20.70
N LEU A 70 5.66 3.88 19.42
CA LEU A 70 5.37 4.90 18.42
C LEU A 70 4.72 4.23 17.20
N ILE A 71 3.53 4.68 16.84
CA ILE A 71 2.82 4.31 15.61
C ILE A 71 2.75 5.56 14.74
N CYS A 72 3.28 5.52 13.51
CA CYS A 72 3.34 6.69 12.66
C CYS A 72 3.50 6.35 11.17
N GLU A 73 3.44 7.38 10.32
CA GLU A 73 3.87 7.33 8.92
C GLU A 73 5.36 7.02 8.78
N GLU A 74 5.79 6.67 7.56
CA GLU A 74 7.22 6.48 7.27
C GLU A 74 7.99 7.80 7.45
N SER A 75 9.02 7.80 8.29
CA SER A 75 9.81 9.00 8.59
C SER A 75 11.30 8.73 8.57
N ILE A 76 12.06 9.68 8.02
CA ILE A 76 13.54 9.63 8.06
C ILE A 76 14.11 9.80 9.46
N GLU A 77 13.30 10.28 10.41
CA GLU A 77 13.70 10.49 11.80
C GLU A 77 13.71 9.17 12.60
N ASN A 78 12.95 8.17 12.15
CA ASN A 78 12.88 6.85 12.78
C ASN A 78 14.05 5.98 12.34
N ASP A 79 14.86 5.45 13.28
CA ASP A 79 15.86 4.42 12.92
C ASP A 79 15.20 3.05 12.67
N MET A 80 14.75 2.87 11.42
CA MET A 80 14.22 1.59 10.90
C MET A 80 15.31 0.70 10.27
N SER A 81 16.60 0.89 10.61
CA SER A 81 17.70 0.08 10.04
C SER A 81 17.67 -1.40 10.46
N ASN A 82 16.93 -1.73 11.53
CA ASN A 82 16.80 -3.08 12.07
C ASN A 82 15.34 -3.53 12.14
N ILE A 83 14.71 -3.67 10.97
CA ILE A 83 13.33 -4.15 10.86
C ILE A 83 13.23 -5.57 11.44
N ILE A 84 12.37 -5.71 12.44
CA ILE A 84 12.05 -6.99 13.10
C ILE A 84 10.96 -7.71 12.30
N TYR A 85 9.96 -6.96 11.83
CA TYR A 85 8.84 -7.51 11.09
C TYR A 85 8.31 -6.52 10.05
N SER A 86 7.80 -7.03 8.93
CA SER A 86 7.03 -6.21 8.00
C SER A 86 5.93 -7.03 7.35
N LYS A 87 4.81 -6.37 7.04
CA LYS A 87 3.69 -6.98 6.34
C LYS A 87 3.06 -5.99 5.38
N LYS A 88 2.69 -6.49 4.21
CA LYS A 88 2.00 -5.71 3.19
C LYS A 88 0.76 -6.47 2.74
N ASN A 89 -0.37 -5.78 2.71
CA ASN A 89 -1.58 -6.23 2.04
C ASN A 89 -1.72 -5.46 0.74
N LEU A 90 -1.27 -6.07 -0.34
CA LEU A 90 -1.33 -5.46 -1.67
C LEU A 90 -2.78 -5.32 -2.11
N LYS A 91 -3.14 -4.17 -2.70
CA LYS A 91 -4.41 -4.07 -3.43
C LYS A 91 -4.48 -5.18 -4.45
N SER A 92 -5.53 -5.97 -4.38
CA SER A 92 -5.89 -6.95 -5.39
C SER A 92 -6.18 -6.18 -6.68
N HIS A 93 -5.17 -6.04 -7.52
CA HIS A 93 -5.42 -5.62 -8.89
C HIS A 93 -6.11 -6.81 -9.53
N ASN A 94 -7.37 -6.64 -9.94
CA ASN A 94 -8.05 -7.64 -10.77
C ASN A 94 -7.08 -8.05 -11.88
N HIS A 95 -6.61 -9.29 -11.81
CA HIS A 95 -5.64 -9.87 -12.73
C HIS A 95 -6.31 -10.05 -14.09
N GLU A 96 -6.28 -9.02 -14.93
CA GLU A 96 -6.44 -9.20 -16.38
C GLU A 96 -5.25 -8.68 -17.21
N HIS A 97 -4.18 -8.12 -16.61
CA HIS A 97 -3.08 -7.65 -17.46
C HIS A 97 -1.68 -7.56 -16.85
N LEU A 98 -1.22 -8.52 -16.05
CA LEU A 98 0.22 -8.59 -15.72
C LEU A 98 0.75 -10.02 -15.82
N VAL A 99 0.97 -10.44 -17.07
CA VAL A 99 1.75 -11.62 -17.42
C VAL A 99 3.23 -11.29 -17.18
N SER A 100 3.80 -11.88 -16.14
CA SER A 100 5.23 -12.16 -15.94
C SER A 100 6.25 -11.08 -16.32
N ILE A 101 6.54 -10.16 -15.41
CA ILE A 101 7.90 -9.58 -15.32
C ILE A 101 8.67 -10.45 -14.32
N VAL A 102 8.94 -11.69 -14.72
CA VAL A 102 9.96 -12.51 -14.07
C VAL A 102 11.30 -11.96 -14.54
N LEU A 103 11.94 -11.18 -13.66
CA LEU A 103 13.37 -10.94 -13.52
C LEU A 103 14.23 -11.49 -14.68
N LYS A 104 14.43 -10.70 -15.72
CA LYS A 104 15.66 -10.77 -16.51
C LYS A 104 16.60 -9.69 -15.98
N PRO A 105 17.90 -10.00 -15.74
CA PRO A 105 18.86 -9.00 -15.35
C PRO A 105 18.93 -7.95 -16.45
N ILE A 106 18.76 -6.68 -16.07
CA ILE A 106 18.93 -5.54 -16.97
C ILE A 106 20.43 -5.45 -17.27
N ASN A 107 20.85 -6.01 -18.39
CA ASN A 107 22.08 -5.56 -19.03
C ASN A 107 21.75 -4.21 -19.67
N TYR A 108 22.20 -3.14 -19.03
CA TYR A 108 22.30 -1.82 -19.62
C TYR A 108 23.24 -1.86 -20.83
N LEU A 109 22.91 -1.07 -21.86
CA LEU A 109 23.60 -0.90 -23.15
C LEU A 109 23.17 -1.89 -24.23
N ASP A 110 22.03 -1.61 -24.87
CA ASP A 110 21.99 -0.95 -26.18
C ASP A 110 20.51 -0.66 -26.48
N ASP A 111 20.23 0.31 -27.36
CA ASP A 111 18.88 0.79 -27.73
C ASP A 111 18.24 1.86 -26.82
N ILE A 112 18.95 2.98 -26.66
CA ILE A 112 18.25 4.29 -26.65
C ILE A 112 17.69 4.47 -28.07
N TYR A 113 16.49 3.94 -28.33
CA TYR A 113 15.68 4.41 -29.44
C TYR A 113 15.25 5.85 -29.12
N SER A 114 15.91 6.76 -29.82
CA SER A 114 15.58 8.17 -30.05
C SER A 114 14.20 8.61 -29.55
N PHE A 115 14.15 9.16 -28.35
CA PHE A 115 13.01 9.97 -27.93
C PHE A 115 13.08 11.30 -28.69
N ASN A 116 12.15 11.50 -29.62
CA ASN A 116 11.99 12.77 -30.31
C ASN A 116 11.14 13.68 -29.41
N PRO A 117 11.63 14.83 -28.93
CA PRO A 117 10.91 15.65 -27.95
C PRO A 117 9.65 16.35 -28.48
N ASN A 118 9.29 16.11 -29.75
CA ASN A 118 8.13 16.71 -30.42
C ASN A 118 6.99 15.71 -30.67
N ASP A 119 7.06 14.50 -30.13
CA ASP A 119 5.97 13.52 -30.29
C ASP A 119 4.90 13.81 -29.21
N ASP A 120 3.74 14.33 -29.65
CA ASP A 120 2.60 14.69 -28.81
C ASP A 120 1.99 13.45 -28.14
N ILE A 121 1.97 13.44 -26.80
CA ILE A 121 1.57 12.30 -25.94
C ILE A 121 0.06 11.99 -26.00
N TRP A 122 -0.74 12.77 -26.75
CA TRP A 122 -2.20 12.67 -26.74
C TRP A 122 -2.82 11.66 -27.72
N ASP A 123 -2.03 11.04 -28.60
CA ASP A 123 -2.54 10.08 -29.60
C ASP A 123 -2.56 8.61 -29.13
N ILE A 124 -2.27 8.31 -27.85
CA ILE A 124 -2.26 6.94 -27.30
C ILE A 124 -3.51 6.63 -26.44
N ILE A 125 -4.54 7.47 -26.49
CA ILE A 125 -5.81 7.16 -25.82
C ILE A 125 -6.97 7.34 -26.80
N GLU A 126 -7.23 6.33 -27.63
CA GLU A 126 -8.59 6.01 -28.10
C GLU A 126 -8.58 4.67 -28.86
N GLU A 127 -9.10 3.63 -28.21
CA GLU A 127 -10.03 2.63 -28.78
C GLU A 127 -10.23 1.48 -27.77
N ILE A 128 -11.16 1.67 -26.83
CA ILE A 128 -11.82 0.55 -26.13
C ILE A 128 -13.20 0.38 -26.81
N PRO A 129 -13.47 -0.74 -27.51
CA PRO A 129 -14.79 -0.94 -28.11
C PRO A 129 -15.83 -1.32 -27.04
N ASN A 130 -16.82 -0.45 -26.84
CA ASN A 130 -18.03 -0.75 -26.06
C ASN A 130 -18.91 -1.76 -26.81
N HIS A 131 -18.96 -3.01 -26.34
CA HIS A 131 -20.04 -3.94 -26.69
C HIS A 131 -21.30 -3.61 -25.86
N GLN A 132 -22.29 -2.96 -26.47
CA GLN A 132 -23.67 -2.98 -25.96
C GLN A 132 -24.56 -3.88 -26.83
N ASN A 133 -25.24 -4.77 -26.12
CA ASN A 133 -26.14 -5.78 -26.62
C ASN A 133 -27.60 -5.26 -26.48
N ASN A 134 -28.31 -5.25 -27.61
CA ASN A 134 -29.76 -5.44 -27.81
C ASN A 134 -30.83 -4.44 -27.27
N ASN A 135 -31.65 -4.04 -28.25
CA ASN A 135 -33.13 -4.08 -28.31
C ASN A 135 -33.98 -2.79 -28.22
N HIS A 136 -34.87 -2.68 -29.22
CA HIS A 136 -36.07 -1.83 -29.39
C HIS A 136 -35.80 -0.32 -29.54
N SER A 137 -36.39 0.43 -30.48
CA SER A 137 -37.62 0.30 -31.26
C SER A 137 -37.61 1.29 -32.43
N ASN A 138 -38.16 0.87 -33.57
CA ASN A 138 -38.56 1.73 -34.70
C ASN A 138 -39.48 2.87 -34.25
N LEU A 139 -39.28 4.07 -34.78
CA LEU A 139 -40.36 4.96 -35.25
C LEU A 139 -39.76 6.06 -36.14
N ALA A 140 -40.09 5.97 -37.42
CA ALA A 140 -39.86 7.00 -38.43
C ALA A 140 -40.85 8.16 -38.24
N SER A 141 -40.38 9.40 -38.37
CA SER A 141 -41.16 10.45 -39.06
C SER A 141 -40.20 11.47 -39.66
N ALA A 142 -40.12 11.44 -40.99
CA ALA A 142 -39.56 12.53 -41.79
C ALA A 142 -40.53 13.72 -41.75
N ALA A 143 -39.97 14.93 -41.71
CA ALA A 143 -40.63 16.16 -42.11
C ALA A 143 -40.26 16.48 -43.57
#